data_AF-A0A644VTI9-F1
#
_entry.id   AF-A0A644VTI9-F1
#
_cell.length_a   1.000
_cell.length_b   1.000
_cell.length_c   1.000
_cell.angle_alpha   90.00
_cell.angle_beta   90.00
_cell.angle_gamma   90.00
#
_symmetry.space_group_name_H-M   'P 1'
#
loop_
_entity.id
_entity.type
_entity.pdbx_description
1 polymer ?
#
loop_
_entity_poly.entity_id
_entity_poly.type
_entity_poly.pdbx_seq_one_letter_code
_entity_poly.pdbx_strand_id
1 'polypeptide(L)'
;MYSIIIDNGSLNLLDKFIEENEVIHKKEVDDIVGRLYTIGKRSGAREGFFKLFEGGIGDGVCALYDIPRSKLRLYCIRYGSTLIIAGDGAVKPKGIRALQEDERLKEANYLLRRVSKAIKDKMLLNEIKFCNNSYDFKGELDFEIDCYEKK
;
A
#
# COMPACT_ATOMS: atom_id res chain seq x y z
N MET A 1 6.50 -9.85 0.09
CA MET A 1 5.40 -8.90 -0.16
C MET A 1 4.33 -9.21 0.85
N TYR A 2 3.75 -8.18 1.46
CA TYR A 2 2.69 -8.28 2.44
C TYR A 2 1.42 -7.60 1.94
N SER A 3 0.27 -7.94 2.53
CA SER A 3 -0.96 -7.13 2.49
C SER A 3 -1.60 -7.14 3.88
N ILE A 4 -2.63 -6.33 4.08
CA ILE A 4 -3.22 -6.04 5.39
C ILE A 4 -4.59 -6.71 5.48
N ILE A 5 -4.88 -7.35 6.61
CA ILE A 5 -6.23 -7.81 6.98
C ILE A 5 -6.73 -6.87 8.08
N ILE A 6 -7.99 -6.41 7.97
CA ILE A 6 -8.63 -5.55 8.97
C ILE A 6 -9.68 -6.37 9.72
N ASP A 7 -9.73 -6.24 11.04
CA ASP A 7 -10.75 -6.83 11.93
C ASP A 7 -11.00 -8.34 11.70
N ASN A 8 -9.94 -9.09 11.42
CA ASN A 8 -10.00 -10.52 11.07
C ASN A 8 -10.93 -10.80 9.88
N GLY A 9 -11.03 -9.86 8.93
CA GLY A 9 -11.77 -10.02 7.70
C GLY A 9 -11.29 -11.21 6.86
N SER A 10 -12.17 -11.73 6.00
CA SER A 10 -11.88 -12.90 5.16
C SER A 10 -10.89 -12.62 4.04
N LEU A 11 -10.75 -11.36 3.63
CA LEU A 11 -9.86 -10.91 2.57
C LEU A 11 -8.89 -9.86 3.09
N ASN A 12 -7.68 -9.86 2.54
CA ASN A 12 -6.77 -8.74 2.70
C ASN A 12 -7.17 -7.58 1.78
N LEU A 13 -6.62 -6.39 2.03
CA LEU A 13 -6.94 -5.17 1.29
C LEU A 13 -6.63 -5.28 -0.22
N LEU A 14 -5.56 -5.98 -0.60
CA LEU A 14 -5.22 -6.15 -2.01
C LEU A 14 -6.24 -7.02 -2.72
N ASP A 15 -6.65 -8.14 -2.13
CA ASP A 15 -7.65 -9.04 -2.72
C ASP A 15 -9.00 -8.33 -2.85
N LYS A 16 -9.41 -7.60 -1.81
CA LYS A 16 -10.62 -6.75 -1.85
C LYS A 16 -10.55 -5.71 -2.97
N PHE A 17 -9.40 -5.03 -3.11
CA PHE A 17 -9.18 -4.05 -4.18
C PHE A 17 -9.32 -4.69 -5.57
N ILE A 18 -8.79 -5.91 -5.76
CA ILE A 18 -8.87 -6.64 -7.02
C ILE A 18 -10.33 -7.02 -7.31
N GLU A 19 -11.05 -7.64 -6.37
CA GLU A 19 -12.45 -8.06 -6.53
C GLU A 19 -13.38 -6.89 -6.86
N GLU A 20 -13.20 -5.74 -6.21
CA GLU A 20 -14.03 -4.54 -6.45
C GLU A 20 -13.86 -3.98 -7.87
N ASN A 21 -12.73 -4.26 -8.53
CA ASN A 21 -12.33 -3.57 -9.76
C ASN A 21 -12.13 -4.49 -10.97
N GLU A 22 -12.02 -5.81 -10.78
CA GLU A 22 -11.65 -6.76 -11.85
C GLU A 22 -12.66 -6.82 -13.00
N VAL A 23 -13.92 -6.46 -12.77
CA VAL A 23 -14.98 -6.45 -13.79
C VAL A 23 -14.94 -5.17 -14.62
N ILE A 24 -14.95 -4.01 -13.98
CA ILE A 24 -15.09 -2.70 -14.64
C ILE A 24 -13.73 -2.20 -15.18
N HIS A 25 -12.65 -2.49 -14.45
CA HIS A 25 -11.29 -1.97 -14.68
C HIS A 25 -10.28 -3.09 -14.93
N LYS A 26 -10.71 -4.15 -15.63
CA LYS A 26 -9.92 -5.37 -15.83
C LYS A 26 -8.49 -5.11 -16.31
N LYS A 27 -8.31 -4.25 -17.32
CA LYS A 27 -6.99 -3.99 -17.92
C LYS A 27 -6.04 -3.32 -16.94
N GLU A 28 -6.57 -2.37 -16.16
CA GLU A 28 -5.84 -1.68 -15.11
C GLU A 28 -5.46 -2.65 -13.97
N VAL A 29 -6.39 -3.53 -13.56
CA VAL A 29 -6.12 -4.58 -12.56
C VAL A 29 -5.05 -5.55 -13.05
N ASP A 30 -5.15 -6.05 -14.29
CA ASP A 30 -4.15 -6.96 -14.88
C ASP A 30 -2.75 -6.32 -14.92
N ASP A 31 -2.63 -5.02 -15.23
CA ASP A 31 -1.36 -4.29 -15.21
C ASP A 31 -0.80 -4.14 -13.78
N ILE A 32 -1.65 -3.79 -12.81
CA ILE A 32 -1.27 -3.69 -11.39
C ILE A 32 -0.77 -5.05 -10.88
N VAL A 33 -1.51 -6.13 -11.12
CA VAL A 33 -1.13 -7.49 -10.70
C VAL A 33 0.16 -7.93 -11.38
N GLY A 34 0.32 -7.67 -12.68
CA GLY A 34 1.57 -7.97 -13.41
C GLY A 34 2.80 -7.23 -12.86
N ARG A 35 2.62 -5.97 -12.44
CA ARG A 35 3.68 -5.19 -11.77
C ARG A 35 4.00 -5.75 -10.39
N LEU A 36 2.99 -6.05 -9.57
CA LEU A 36 3.18 -6.68 -8.26
C LEU A 36 3.92 -8.02 -8.41
N TYR A 37 3.54 -8.85 -9.38
CA TYR A 37 4.24 -10.09 -9.69
C TYR A 37 5.72 -9.84 -10.03
N THR A 38 6.00 -8.84 -10.87
CA THR A 38 7.38 -8.47 -11.25
C THR A 38 8.20 -8.01 -10.05
N ILE A 39 7.62 -7.16 -9.19
CA ILE A 39 8.23 -6.70 -7.94
C ILE A 39 8.54 -7.88 -7.03
N GLY A 40 7.56 -8.76 -6.81
CA GLY A 40 7.65 -9.88 -5.88
C GLY A 40 8.55 -11.03 -6.34
N LYS A 41 8.75 -11.22 -7.65
CA LYS A 41 9.47 -12.38 -8.20
C LYS A 41 10.75 -12.07 -8.95
N ARG A 42 10.96 -10.83 -9.42
CA ARG A 42 12.05 -10.54 -10.37
C ARG A 42 12.92 -9.37 -9.97
N SER A 43 12.33 -8.21 -9.70
CA SER A 43 13.08 -6.94 -9.66
C SER A 43 13.23 -6.31 -8.28
N GLY A 44 12.43 -6.75 -7.31
CA GLY A 44 12.21 -5.99 -6.07
C GLY A 44 11.40 -4.71 -6.31
N ALA A 45 11.19 -3.96 -5.24
CA ALA A 45 10.41 -2.73 -5.17
C ALA A 45 11.22 -1.49 -5.62
N ARG A 46 11.69 -1.50 -6.87
CA ARG A 46 12.44 -0.38 -7.46
C ARG A 46 11.58 0.89 -7.54
N GLU A 47 12.20 2.05 -7.35
CA GLU A 47 11.49 3.35 -7.32
C GLU A 47 10.72 3.65 -8.60
N GLY A 48 11.22 3.21 -9.75
CA GLY A 48 10.56 3.43 -11.04
C GLY A 48 9.18 2.77 -11.18
N PHE A 49 8.78 1.89 -10.25
CA PHE A 49 7.42 1.35 -10.19
C PHE A 49 6.44 2.23 -9.41
N PHE A 50 6.90 3.26 -8.71
CA PHE A 50 6.07 3.98 -7.74
C PHE A 50 6.11 5.48 -7.92
N LYS A 51 4.94 6.10 -7.73
CA LYS A 51 4.84 7.51 -7.36
C LYS A 51 5.14 7.64 -5.86
N LEU A 52 6.34 8.12 -5.56
CA LEU A 52 6.83 8.30 -4.18
C LEU A 52 6.17 9.51 -3.50
N PHE A 53 6.24 9.53 -2.16
CA PHE A 53 5.77 10.65 -1.33
C PHE A 53 4.27 10.93 -1.46
N GLU A 54 3.45 9.87 -1.50
CA GLU A 54 1.99 10.01 -1.50
C GLU A 54 1.43 10.05 -0.06
N GLY A 55 2.27 9.92 0.97
CA GLY A 55 1.91 10.12 2.38
C GLY A 55 2.66 11.29 3.03
N GLY A 56 2.88 11.17 4.35
CA GLY A 56 3.73 12.05 5.14
C GLY A 56 5.23 11.72 5.02
N ILE A 57 6.07 12.59 5.57
CA ILE A 57 7.53 12.43 5.51
C ILE A 57 7.93 11.18 6.30
N GLY A 58 8.63 10.26 5.62
CA GLY A 58 9.24 9.08 6.24
C GLY A 58 8.28 7.93 6.56
N ASP A 59 7.03 7.98 6.11
CA ASP A 59 6.10 6.86 6.26
C ASP A 59 6.22 5.79 5.15
N GLY A 60 6.99 6.08 4.10
CA GLY A 60 7.19 5.16 2.97
C GLY A 60 5.94 4.90 2.13
N VAL A 61 4.86 5.65 2.32
CA VAL A 61 3.62 5.51 1.55
C VAL A 61 3.82 6.03 0.13
N CYS A 62 3.50 5.18 -0.83
CA CYS A 62 3.61 5.44 -2.25
C CYS A 62 2.38 4.90 -3.00
N ALA A 63 2.21 5.30 -4.25
CA ALA A 63 1.24 4.68 -5.16
C ALA A 63 1.97 3.89 -6.23
N LEU A 64 1.46 2.71 -6.60
CA LEU A 64 1.98 1.98 -7.74
C LEU A 64 1.67 2.77 -9.03
N TYR A 65 2.66 2.94 -9.90
CA TYR A 65 2.40 3.46 -11.25
C TYR A 65 1.58 2.43 -12.03
N ASP A 66 0.56 2.93 -12.72
CA ASP A 66 -0.29 2.18 -13.61
C ASP A 66 -0.05 2.62 -15.07
N ILE A 67 -0.93 2.15 -15.97
CA ILE A 67 -0.96 2.55 -17.37
C ILE A 67 -1.11 4.08 -17.47
N PRO A 68 -0.37 4.80 -18.34
CA PRO A 68 -0.58 6.23 -18.53
C PRO A 68 -2.07 6.56 -18.82
N ARG A 69 -2.65 7.50 -18.05
CA ARG A 69 -4.08 7.88 -18.07
C ARG A 69 -5.06 6.85 -17.49
N SER A 70 -4.57 5.80 -16.85
CA SER A 70 -5.42 4.90 -16.07
C SER A 70 -6.02 5.64 -14.88
N LYS A 71 -7.15 5.10 -14.43
CA LYS A 71 -7.93 5.64 -13.33
C LYS A 71 -7.64 4.90 -12.03
N LEU A 72 -7.09 3.69 -12.02
CA LEU A 72 -6.93 2.94 -10.77
C LEU A 72 -5.63 3.26 -10.04
N ARG A 73 -5.73 3.57 -8.75
CA ARG A 73 -4.57 3.77 -7.90
C ARG A 73 -4.55 2.77 -6.76
N LEU A 74 -3.49 1.97 -6.70
CA LEU A 74 -3.16 1.13 -5.56
C LEU A 74 -2.11 1.83 -4.70
N TYR A 75 -2.40 2.02 -3.41
CA TYR A 75 -1.43 2.54 -2.45
C TYR A 75 -0.66 1.39 -1.77
N CYS A 76 0.62 1.64 -1.49
CA CYS A 76 1.53 0.70 -0.84
C CYS A 76 2.41 1.42 0.19
N ILE A 77 2.98 0.66 1.13
CA ILE A 77 4.12 1.11 1.94
C ILE A 77 5.38 0.43 1.40
N ARG A 78 6.44 1.19 1.15
CA ARG A 78 7.70 0.69 0.60
C ARG A 78 8.83 0.75 1.62
N TYR A 79 9.50 -0.38 1.84
CA TYR A 79 10.71 -0.50 2.63
C TYR A 79 11.91 -0.73 1.71
N GLY A 80 12.61 0.36 1.38
CA GLY A 80 13.73 0.33 0.45
C GLY A 80 13.33 -0.23 -0.92
N SER A 81 14.22 -1.01 -1.54
CA SER A 81 13.97 -1.66 -2.84
C SER A 81 13.49 -3.11 -2.72
N THR A 82 13.12 -3.56 -1.52
CA THR A 82 13.03 -4.99 -1.20
C THR A 82 11.65 -5.45 -0.78
N LEU A 83 10.98 -4.69 0.09
CA LEU A 83 9.68 -5.09 0.61
C LEU A 83 8.62 -4.01 0.33
N ILE A 84 7.42 -4.48 -0.01
CA ILE A 84 6.21 -3.67 0.01
C ILE A 84 5.13 -4.34 0.84
N ILE A 85 4.30 -3.48 1.43
CA ILE A 85 3.00 -3.82 1.99
C ILE A 85 1.95 -3.22 1.04
N ALA A 86 1.23 -4.07 0.32
CA ALA A 86 0.16 -3.67 -0.59
C ALA A 86 -1.11 -3.36 0.24
N GLY A 87 -1.63 -2.15 0.06
CA GLY A 87 -2.85 -1.70 0.71
C GLY A 87 -4.05 -1.77 -0.21
N ASP A 88 -4.92 -0.78 -0.03
CA ASP A 88 -6.12 -0.57 -0.83
C ASP A 88 -5.94 0.61 -1.80
N GLY A 89 -6.98 0.92 -2.56
CA GLY A 89 -6.96 1.89 -3.63
C GLY A 89 -8.35 2.30 -4.08
N ALA A 90 -8.41 3.16 -5.09
CA ALA A 90 -9.67 3.52 -5.73
C ALA A 90 -9.46 4.11 -7.13
N VAL A 91 -10.58 4.33 -7.81
CA VAL A 91 -10.63 5.00 -9.11
C VAL A 91 -10.39 6.50 -8.89
N LYS A 92 -9.27 7.03 -9.39
CA LYS A 92 -8.95 8.44 -9.53
C LYS A 92 -9.71 9.06 -10.71
N PRO A 93 -10.71 9.95 -10.48
CA PRO A 93 -11.45 10.62 -11.55
C PRO A 93 -10.54 11.53 -12.40
N LYS A 94 -10.90 11.73 -13.67
CA LYS A 94 -10.21 12.66 -14.57
C LYS A 94 -10.46 14.10 -14.10
N GLY A 95 -9.39 14.88 -13.96
CA GLY A 95 -9.45 16.31 -13.59
C GLY A 95 -9.04 16.61 -12.15
N ILE A 96 -9.03 15.60 -11.28
CA ILE A 96 -8.68 15.74 -9.87
C ILE A 96 -7.16 15.77 -9.70
N ARG A 97 -6.62 16.90 -9.21
CA ARG A 97 -5.17 17.07 -8.96
C ARG A 97 -4.76 16.56 -7.58
N ALA A 98 -5.64 16.65 -6.58
CA ALA A 98 -5.33 16.34 -5.19
C ALA A 98 -5.99 15.03 -4.71
N LEU A 99 -5.30 14.32 -3.83
CA LEU A 99 -5.81 13.19 -3.04
C LEU A 99 -7.11 13.51 -2.26
N GLN A 100 -7.38 14.79 -2.00
CA GLN A 100 -8.45 15.24 -1.10
C GLN A 100 -9.85 15.28 -1.73
N GLU A 101 -9.97 15.12 -3.05
CA GLU A 101 -11.26 15.24 -3.74
C GLU A 101 -11.98 13.88 -3.91
N ASP A 102 -11.32 12.77 -3.57
CA ASP A 102 -11.92 11.43 -3.55
C ASP A 102 -11.79 10.82 -2.15
N GLU A 103 -12.93 10.59 -1.51
CA GLU A 103 -12.99 10.14 -0.12
C GLU A 103 -12.38 8.74 0.07
N ARG A 104 -12.57 7.84 -0.91
CA ARG A 104 -11.98 6.48 -0.87
C ARG A 104 -10.47 6.49 -1.02
N LEU A 105 -9.93 7.27 -1.96
CA LEU A 105 -8.47 7.41 -2.11
C LEU A 105 -7.84 8.00 -0.84
N LYS A 106 -8.53 8.97 -0.22
CA LYS A 106 -8.10 9.56 1.05
C LYS A 106 -8.11 8.51 2.15
N GLU A 107 -9.19 7.75 2.33
CA GLU A 107 -9.28 6.71 3.36
C GLU A 107 -8.19 5.64 3.21
N ALA A 108 -8.01 5.09 2.00
CA ALA A 108 -6.98 4.09 1.70
C ALA A 108 -5.57 4.62 2.01
N ASN A 109 -5.28 5.87 1.64
CA ASN A 109 -4.00 6.50 1.91
C ASN A 109 -3.77 6.71 3.42
N TYR A 110 -4.73 7.32 4.12
CA TYR A 110 -4.62 7.60 5.56
C TYR A 110 -4.57 6.32 6.39
N LEU A 111 -5.22 5.24 5.95
CA LEU A 111 -5.05 3.92 6.54
C LEU A 111 -3.60 3.45 6.48
N LEU A 112 -2.95 3.52 5.32
CA LEU A 112 -1.54 3.11 5.21
C LEU A 112 -0.59 4.00 6.00
N ARG A 113 -0.88 5.29 6.13
CA ARG A 113 -0.12 6.20 7.00
C ARG A 113 -0.19 5.76 8.46
N ARG A 114 -1.39 5.38 8.93
CA ARG A 114 -1.60 4.84 10.30
C ARG A 114 -0.89 3.51 10.50
N VAL A 115 -1.00 2.58 9.54
CA VAL A 115 -0.29 1.29 9.58
C VAL A 115 1.22 1.51 9.60
N SER A 116 1.76 2.38 8.74
CA SER A 116 3.18 2.70 8.71
C SER A 116 3.69 3.25 10.05
N LYS A 117 2.93 4.18 10.65
CA LYS A 117 3.21 4.71 11.99
C LYS A 117 3.22 3.60 13.04
N ALA A 118 2.19 2.74 13.06
CA ALA A 118 2.10 1.65 14.03
C ALA A 118 3.27 0.65 13.91
N ILE A 119 3.64 0.26 12.68
CA ILE A 119 4.81 -0.60 12.45
C ILE A 119 6.08 0.09 12.97
N LYS A 120 6.26 1.39 12.69
CA LYS A 120 7.41 2.15 13.16
C LYS A 120 7.47 2.21 14.70
N ASP A 121 6.35 2.47 15.36
CA ASP A 121 6.27 2.52 16.83
C ASP A 121 6.63 1.15 17.43
N LYS A 122 6.10 0.06 16.86
CA LYS A 122 6.45 -1.32 17.24
C LYS A 122 7.92 -1.66 16.97
N MET A 123 8.52 -1.13 15.90
CA MET A 123 9.95 -1.27 15.64
C MET A 123 10.81 -0.53 16.68
N LEU A 124 10.39 0.66 17.11
CA LEU A 124 11.07 1.40 18.19
C LEU A 124 11.00 0.66 19.52
N LEU A 125 9.89 -0.04 19.78
CA LEU A 125 9.70 -0.90 20.95
C LEU A 125 10.38 -2.27 20.82
N ASN A 126 11.07 -2.55 19.70
CA ASN A 126 11.69 -3.84 19.36
C ASN A 126 10.71 -5.03 19.28
N GLU A 127 9.41 -4.78 19.15
CA GLU A 127 8.39 -5.81 18.96
C GLU A 127 8.36 -6.34 17.52
N ILE A 128 8.63 -5.46 16.55
CA ILE A 128 8.80 -5.81 15.13
C ILE A 128 10.23 -5.47 14.70
N LYS A 129 10.84 -6.34 13.90
CA LYS A 129 12.16 -6.09 13.29
C LYS A 129 12.10 -6.35 11.80
N PHE A 130 12.45 -5.34 11.02
CA PHE A 130 12.68 -5.52 9.59
C PHE A 130 14.07 -6.11 9.36
N CYS A 131 14.12 -7.32 8.84
CA CYS A 131 15.36 -8.06 8.57
C CYS A 131 15.71 -7.93 7.08
N ASN A 132 16.60 -6.97 6.76
CA ASN A 132 17.05 -6.74 5.38
C ASN A 132 17.61 -7.99 4.69
N ASN A 133 18.28 -8.88 5.42
CA ASN A 133 18.92 -10.06 4.84
C ASN A 133 17.90 -11.14 4.43
N SER A 134 16.78 -11.25 5.16
CA SER A 134 15.70 -12.20 4.84
C SER A 134 14.57 -11.54 4.04
N TYR A 135 14.67 -10.23 3.79
CA TYR A 135 13.62 -9.42 3.15
C TYR A 135 12.27 -9.54 3.84
N ASP A 136 12.28 -9.59 5.17
CA ASP A 136 11.13 -10.01 5.95
C ASP A 136 10.97 -9.26 7.27
N PHE A 137 9.75 -9.26 7.81
CA PHE A 137 9.50 -8.82 9.18
C PHE A 137 9.61 -10.01 10.15
N LYS A 138 10.09 -9.73 11.37
CA LYS A 138 10.07 -10.68 12.49
C LYS A 138 9.38 -10.02 13.68
N GLY A 139 8.51 -10.74 14.36
CA GLY A 139 7.74 -10.22 15.49
C GLY A 139 6.25 -10.49 15.35
N GLU A 140 5.46 -9.86 16.22
CA GLU A 140 4.00 -9.88 16.16
C GLU A 140 3.51 -8.88 15.10
N LEU A 141 2.76 -9.37 14.12
CA LEU A 141 2.22 -8.56 13.01
C LEU A 141 0.71 -8.31 13.15
N ASP A 142 0.07 -8.93 14.14
CA ASP A 142 -1.31 -8.64 14.52
C ASP A 142 -1.31 -7.58 15.62
N PHE A 143 -1.75 -6.36 15.29
CA PHE A 143 -1.76 -5.24 16.22
C PHE A 143 -2.87 -4.23 15.92
N GLU A 144 -3.27 -3.50 16.95
CA GLU A 144 -4.23 -2.40 16.84
C GLU A 144 -3.59 -1.14 16.27
N ILE A 145 -4.38 -0.36 15.52
CA ILE A 145 -3.97 0.94 14.97
C ILE A 145 -4.89 2.04 15.50
N ASP A 146 -4.31 3.19 15.82
CA ASP A 146 -5.10 4.36 16.22
C ASP A 146 -6.00 4.84 15.08
N CYS A 147 -7.31 4.92 15.33
CA CYS A 147 -8.26 5.42 14.33
C CYS A 147 -8.21 6.94 14.13
N TYR A 148 -7.50 7.67 14.97
CA TYR A 148 -7.46 9.14 14.97
C TYR A 148 -6.05 9.65 14.64
N GLU A 149 -5.93 10.56 13.68
CA GLU A 149 -4.72 11.39 13.58
C GLU A 149 -4.75 12.42 14.73
N LYS A 150 -3.79 12.32 15.66
CA LYS A 150 -3.50 13.46 16.55
C LYS A 150 -3.00 14.60 15.66
N LYS A 151 -3.78 15.69 15.61
CA LYS A 151 -3.43 16.95 14.94
C LYS A 151 -2.10 17.50 15.45
#